data_AF-A0A355CBH5-F1
#
_entry.id   AF-A0A355CBH5-F1
#
_cell.length_a   1.000
_cell.length_b   1.000
_cell.length_c   1.000
_cell.angle_alpha   90.00
_cell.angle_beta   90.00
_cell.angle_gamma   90.00
#
_symmetry.space_group_name_H-M   'P 1'
#
loop_
_entity.id
_entity.type
_entity.pdbx_description
1 polymer ?
#
loop_
_entity_poly.entity_id
_entity_poly.type
_entity_poly.pdbx_seq_one_letter_code
_entity_poly.pdbx_strand_id
1 'polypeptide(L)'
;MNLKSIYITFLLFVFTAGIFAQNREFNGLDMNMGNLYRLSSAETRSISPENFTGEKGKGGMAIPDPNAPRNTANATHAARDLGQGWKVNPYVRINPGETFTMAEIEGPGAIQHIWMTPTGNWRFSIIRVYWDDETEPSVECPIGHFFGMGWNEYAPLNSMPVTVNPGSAFNSYWVMPFRRKCRITMTNINDAEAMNLYYQIDYTLTDVPADAAYFHAQYRRTKVNETSDYTIVDGIKGEGHYVGVYMAWQVNNNGWWGEGEIKFFMDGDKKFPTI
;
A
#
# COMPACT_ATOMS: atom_id res chain seq x y z
N MET A 1 48.70 -19.32 -32.83
CA MET A 1 47.34 -19.19 -32.26
C MET A 1 46.42 -18.75 -33.39
N ASN A 2 45.41 -19.56 -33.74
CA ASN A 2 44.63 -19.35 -34.98
C ASN A 2 43.67 -18.15 -34.82
N LEU A 3 43.58 -17.26 -35.82
CA LEU A 3 42.85 -15.98 -35.74
C LEU A 3 41.38 -16.18 -35.33
N LYS A 4 40.75 -17.27 -35.79
CA LYS A 4 39.38 -17.67 -35.41
C LYS A 4 39.22 -17.94 -33.91
N SER A 5 40.23 -18.49 -33.26
CA SER A 5 40.20 -18.75 -31.81
C SER A 5 40.20 -17.45 -31.02
N ILE A 6 40.96 -16.45 -31.47
CA ILE A 6 41.02 -15.13 -30.84
C ILE A 6 39.67 -14.41 -30.94
N TYR A 7 39.02 -14.45 -32.10
CA TYR A 7 37.69 -13.84 -32.28
C TYR A 7 36.61 -14.50 -31.43
N ILE A 8 36.61 -15.84 -31.31
CA ILE A 8 35.63 -16.56 -30.47
C ILE A 8 35.86 -16.26 -28.99
N THR A 9 37.11 -16.25 -28.53
CA THR A 9 37.43 -15.91 -27.13
C THR A 9 37.10 -14.45 -26.82
N PHE A 10 37.34 -13.52 -27.74
CA PHE A 10 36.99 -12.10 -27.56
C PHE A 10 35.47 -11.88 -27.54
N LEU A 11 34.71 -12.56 -28.41
CA LEU A 11 33.24 -12.51 -28.40
C LEU A 11 32.65 -13.08 -27.11
N LEU A 12 33.21 -14.19 -26.61
CA LEU A 12 32.83 -14.78 -25.31
C LEU A 12 33.15 -13.83 -24.15
N PHE A 13 34.30 -13.14 -24.18
CA PHE A 13 34.68 -12.19 -23.13
C PHE A 13 33.81 -10.92 -23.11
N VAL A 14 33.40 -10.43 -24.29
CA VAL A 14 32.49 -9.27 -24.39
C VAL A 14 31.07 -9.64 -23.96
N PHE A 15 30.61 -10.87 -24.27
CA PHE A 15 29.32 -11.37 -23.79
C PHE A 15 29.30 -11.59 -22.27
N THR A 16 30.37 -12.15 -21.68
CA THR A 16 30.43 -12.35 -20.22
C THR A 16 30.57 -11.03 -19.47
N ALA A 17 31.35 -10.06 -19.98
CA ALA A 17 31.48 -8.74 -19.37
C ALA A 17 30.15 -7.95 -19.34
N GLY A 18 29.31 -8.11 -20.37
CA GLY A 18 27.97 -7.50 -20.41
C GLY A 18 27.00 -8.09 -19.38
N ILE A 19 27.09 -9.40 -19.11
CA ILE A 19 26.23 -10.10 -18.14
C ILE A 19 26.59 -9.73 -16.69
N PHE A 20 27.89 -9.57 -16.38
CA PHE A 20 28.32 -9.16 -15.03
C PHE A 20 28.10 -7.67 -14.75
N ALA A 21 27.99 -6.81 -15.77
CA ALA A 21 27.79 -5.38 -15.56
C ALA A 21 26.36 -5.00 -15.14
N GLN A 22 25.39 -5.91 -15.26
CA GLN A 22 23.97 -5.64 -14.98
C GLN A 22 23.42 -6.33 -13.73
N ASN A 23 24.10 -7.35 -13.18
CA ASN A 23 23.68 -7.99 -11.93
C ASN A 23 24.18 -7.19 -10.73
N ARG A 24 23.38 -6.21 -10.29
CA ARG A 24 23.62 -5.48 -9.05
C ARG A 24 23.07 -6.30 -7.89
N GLU A 25 23.89 -6.60 -6.87
CA GLU A 25 23.44 -7.33 -5.67
C GLU A 25 22.36 -6.58 -4.88
N PHE A 26 22.31 -5.26 -5.02
CA PHE A 26 21.33 -4.44 -4.31
C PHE A 26 20.02 -4.36 -5.09
N ASN A 27 18.99 -5.05 -4.58
CA ASN A 27 17.65 -5.07 -5.17
C ASN A 27 16.86 -3.76 -5.00
N GLY A 28 17.34 -2.79 -4.22
CA GLY A 28 16.66 -1.51 -4.02
C GLY A 28 15.39 -1.55 -3.16
N LEU A 29 15.10 -2.64 -2.45
CA LEU A 29 13.96 -2.70 -1.52
C LEU A 29 14.29 -2.10 -0.15
N ASP A 30 15.50 -2.35 0.37
CA ASP A 30 15.98 -1.81 1.66
C ASP A 30 16.72 -0.48 1.47
N MET A 31 16.04 0.52 0.90
CA MET A 31 16.60 1.87 0.75
C MET A 31 16.53 2.62 2.08
N ASN A 32 17.65 3.18 2.54
CA ASN A 32 17.72 4.02 3.72
C ASN A 32 18.83 5.09 3.59
N MET A 33 18.84 6.07 4.50
CA MET A 33 19.81 7.19 4.46
C MET A 33 21.28 6.73 4.41
N GLY A 34 21.59 5.58 5.00
CA GLY A 34 22.95 5.03 5.02
C GLY A 34 23.40 4.39 3.71
N ASN A 35 22.48 4.12 2.78
CA ASN A 35 22.78 3.41 1.53
C ASN A 35 22.22 4.08 0.25
N LEU A 36 21.70 5.32 0.34
CA LEU A 36 21.15 6.07 -0.81
C LEU A 36 22.08 6.17 -2.03
N TYR A 37 23.40 6.09 -1.83
CA TYR A 37 24.40 6.17 -2.89
C TYR A 37 24.54 4.86 -3.70
N ARG A 38 23.90 3.76 -3.27
CA ARG A 38 23.96 2.48 -3.97
C ARG A 38 23.07 2.52 -5.21
N LEU A 39 23.60 2.03 -6.32
CA LEU A 39 22.84 1.83 -7.54
C LEU A 39 22.11 0.48 -7.49
N SER A 40 20.86 0.45 -7.94
CA SER A 40 20.02 -0.76 -8.11
C SER A 40 19.49 -0.82 -9.55
N SER A 41 19.16 -2.00 -10.05
CA SER A 41 18.44 -2.19 -11.33
C SER A 41 16.92 -2.12 -11.17
N ALA A 42 16.44 -1.90 -9.95
CA ALA A 42 15.04 -1.83 -9.63
C ALA A 42 14.31 -0.68 -10.33
N GLU A 43 13.06 -0.92 -10.66
CA GLU A 43 12.23 0.02 -11.40
C GLU A 43 11.15 0.61 -10.50
N THR A 44 11.35 1.87 -10.10
CA THR A 44 10.31 2.62 -9.36
C THR A 44 9.20 3.09 -10.30
N ARG A 45 7.96 3.00 -9.82
CA ARG A 45 6.74 3.40 -10.52
C ARG A 45 5.74 4.00 -9.52
N SER A 46 4.73 4.69 -10.04
CA SER A 46 3.70 5.35 -9.25
C SER A 46 2.35 5.26 -9.96
N ILE A 47 1.35 4.70 -9.29
CA ILE A 47 -0.04 4.67 -9.76
C ILE A 47 -0.83 5.76 -9.05
N SER A 48 -1.60 6.53 -9.81
CA SER A 48 -2.50 7.56 -9.30
C SER A 48 -3.66 7.78 -10.27
N PRO A 49 -4.66 8.61 -9.91
CA PRO A 49 -5.72 9.03 -10.84
C PRO A 49 -5.22 9.69 -12.14
N GLU A 50 -3.97 10.19 -12.18
CA GLU A 50 -3.33 10.72 -13.38
C GLU A 50 -2.62 9.65 -14.23
N ASN A 51 -2.44 8.44 -13.68
CA ASN A 51 -1.81 7.29 -14.34
C ASN A 51 -2.27 5.98 -13.68
N PHE A 52 -3.41 5.45 -14.12
CA PHE A 52 -4.03 4.26 -13.51
C PHE A 52 -3.21 2.98 -13.66
N THR A 53 -2.31 2.91 -14.65
CA THR A 53 -1.47 1.72 -14.90
C THR A 53 -0.07 1.86 -14.29
N GLY A 54 0.35 3.07 -13.91
CA GLY A 54 1.70 3.34 -13.46
C GLY A 54 2.75 3.25 -14.57
N GLU A 55 2.34 3.11 -15.84
CA GLU A 55 3.24 2.96 -16.97
C GLU A 55 4.14 4.19 -17.17
N LYS A 56 5.35 3.93 -17.69
CA LYS A 56 6.33 4.97 -17.99
C LYS A 56 5.76 5.98 -18.99
N GLY A 57 5.79 7.26 -18.64
CA GLY A 57 5.38 8.35 -19.52
C GLY A 57 3.87 8.49 -19.72
N LYS A 58 3.05 7.86 -18.85
CA LYS A 58 1.58 7.93 -18.92
C LYS A 58 0.92 8.88 -17.91
N GLY A 59 1.71 9.58 -17.10
CA GLY A 59 1.20 10.60 -16.16
C GLY A 59 0.79 11.90 -16.85
N GLY A 60 -0.29 12.53 -16.37
CA GLY A 60 -0.73 13.87 -16.79
C GLY A 60 -1.32 13.91 -18.21
N MET A 61 -1.80 12.78 -18.72
CA MET A 61 -2.35 12.67 -20.07
C MET A 61 -3.77 13.22 -20.19
N ALA A 62 -4.49 13.43 -19.09
CA ALA A 62 -5.86 13.89 -19.10
C ALA A 62 -5.98 15.30 -19.70
N ILE A 63 -7.04 15.52 -20.48
CA ILE A 63 -7.35 16.79 -21.15
C ILE A 63 -8.57 17.38 -20.45
N PRO A 64 -8.56 18.67 -20.04
CA PRO A 64 -9.75 19.29 -19.46
C PRO A 64 -10.91 19.24 -20.44
N ASP A 65 -11.98 18.57 -20.06
CA ASP A 65 -13.23 18.46 -20.81
C ASP A 65 -14.41 18.48 -19.83
N PRO A 66 -15.34 19.45 -19.91
CA PRO A 66 -16.50 19.52 -19.02
C PRO A 66 -17.46 18.34 -19.17
N ASN A 67 -17.38 17.61 -20.29
CA ASN A 67 -18.20 16.45 -20.59
C ASN A 67 -17.43 15.12 -20.46
N ALA A 68 -16.22 15.17 -19.90
CA ALA A 68 -15.39 13.99 -19.74
C ALA A 68 -16.12 12.89 -18.96
N PRO A 69 -15.96 11.61 -19.34
CA PRO A 69 -16.43 10.50 -18.51
C PRO A 69 -15.90 10.61 -17.07
N ARG A 70 -16.68 10.09 -16.11
CA ARG A 70 -16.28 10.04 -14.70
C ARG A 70 -14.88 9.44 -14.56
N ASN A 71 -14.05 10.05 -13.70
CA ASN A 71 -12.69 9.60 -13.40
C ASN A 71 -11.70 9.69 -14.56
N THR A 72 -11.95 10.55 -15.55
CA THR A 72 -11.01 10.81 -16.65
C THR A 72 -10.49 12.25 -16.72
N ALA A 73 -11.26 13.23 -16.23
CA ALA A 73 -10.84 14.64 -16.12
C ALA A 73 -11.59 15.36 -14.98
N ASN A 74 -11.60 14.78 -13.77
CA ASN A 74 -12.44 15.23 -12.67
C ASN A 74 -12.20 16.69 -12.22
N ALA A 75 -11.03 17.27 -12.50
CA ALA A 75 -10.66 18.65 -12.15
C ALA A 75 -10.65 19.61 -13.36
N THR A 76 -11.36 19.31 -14.46
CA THR A 76 -11.46 20.15 -15.66
C THR A 76 -11.57 21.65 -15.35
N HIS A 77 -12.52 22.04 -14.51
CA HIS A 77 -12.78 23.46 -14.23
C HIS A 77 -11.61 24.15 -13.52
N ALA A 78 -10.91 23.43 -12.63
CA ALA A 78 -9.75 23.95 -11.92
C ALA A 78 -8.51 24.00 -12.84
N ALA A 79 -8.41 23.07 -13.81
CA ALA A 79 -7.30 22.97 -14.74
C ALA A 79 -7.52 23.71 -16.08
N ARG A 80 -8.62 24.46 -16.23
CA ARG A 80 -9.04 25.11 -17.49
C ARG A 80 -7.96 26.00 -18.13
N ASP A 81 -7.14 26.66 -17.32
CA ASP A 81 -6.08 27.59 -17.76
C ASP A 81 -4.69 26.93 -17.77
N LEU A 82 -4.58 25.67 -17.31
CA LEU A 82 -3.34 24.90 -17.23
C LEU A 82 -3.22 23.89 -18.37
N GLY A 83 -4.28 23.12 -18.64
CA GLY A 83 -4.33 22.14 -19.72
C GLY A 83 -3.64 20.80 -19.40
N GLN A 84 -3.45 19.99 -20.45
CA GLN A 84 -2.78 18.69 -20.39
C GLN A 84 -1.34 18.81 -19.87
N GLY A 85 -0.87 17.79 -19.14
CA GLY A 85 0.43 17.79 -18.45
C GLY A 85 0.37 18.32 -17.01
N TRP A 86 -0.71 18.97 -16.62
CA TRP A 86 -1.01 19.36 -15.24
C TRP A 86 -2.00 18.39 -14.59
N LYS A 87 -2.39 18.68 -13.34
CA LYS A 87 -3.34 17.86 -12.57
C LYS A 87 -4.79 18.08 -13.04
N VAL A 88 -5.20 17.32 -14.05
CA VAL A 88 -6.54 17.40 -14.67
C VAL A 88 -7.50 16.35 -14.09
N ASN A 89 -6.98 15.20 -13.64
CA ASN A 89 -7.73 14.13 -12.99
C ASN A 89 -7.05 13.70 -11.66
N PRO A 90 -7.03 14.55 -10.62
CA PRO A 90 -6.25 14.28 -9.40
C PRO A 90 -6.91 13.30 -8.42
N TYR A 91 -8.17 12.94 -8.63
CA TYR A 91 -8.93 12.02 -7.77
C TYR A 91 -9.87 11.15 -8.58
N VAL A 92 -10.32 10.05 -7.97
CA VAL A 92 -11.46 9.27 -8.44
C VAL A 92 -12.66 9.48 -7.53
N ARG A 93 -13.86 9.44 -8.11
CA ARG A 93 -15.13 9.36 -7.39
C ARG A 93 -15.58 7.91 -7.36
N ILE A 94 -15.86 7.40 -6.16
CA ILE A 94 -16.33 6.03 -5.88
C ILE A 94 -17.75 6.14 -5.31
N ASN A 95 -18.73 5.67 -6.06
CA ASN A 95 -20.16 5.76 -5.72
C ASN A 95 -20.55 4.77 -4.60
N PRO A 96 -21.73 4.94 -3.97
CA PRO A 96 -22.27 3.97 -3.03
C PRO A 96 -22.26 2.54 -3.57
N GLY A 97 -21.75 1.60 -2.77
CA GLY A 97 -21.63 0.18 -3.12
C GLY A 97 -20.55 -0.16 -4.17
N GLU A 98 -19.87 0.84 -4.75
CA GLU A 98 -18.87 0.62 -5.78
C GLU A 98 -17.55 0.12 -5.18
N THR A 99 -16.94 -0.86 -5.86
CA THR A 99 -15.54 -1.23 -5.64
C THR A 99 -14.70 -0.71 -6.80
N PHE A 100 -13.69 0.08 -6.48
CA PHE A 100 -12.75 0.65 -7.42
C PHE A 100 -11.38 -0.02 -7.27
N THR A 101 -10.80 -0.48 -8.38
CA THR A 101 -9.43 -1.01 -8.41
C THR A 101 -8.46 0.15 -8.48
N MET A 102 -7.72 0.40 -7.39
CA MET A 102 -6.75 1.48 -7.29
C MET A 102 -5.43 1.14 -7.98
N ALA A 103 -5.01 -0.11 -7.89
CA ALA A 103 -3.80 -0.59 -8.53
C ALA A 103 -3.93 -2.08 -8.88
N GLU A 104 -3.35 -2.43 -10.02
CA GLU A 104 -3.11 -3.79 -10.45
C GLU A 104 -1.70 -3.83 -11.03
N ILE A 105 -0.79 -4.49 -10.32
CA ILE A 105 0.65 -4.47 -10.60
C ILE A 105 1.09 -5.90 -10.86
N GLU A 106 1.70 -6.11 -12.03
CA GLU A 106 2.26 -7.40 -12.44
C GLU A 106 3.78 -7.45 -12.22
N GLY A 107 4.29 -8.63 -11.90
CA GLY A 107 5.71 -8.89 -11.64
C GLY A 107 6.07 -8.84 -10.15
N PRO A 108 7.32 -9.24 -9.81
CA PRO A 108 7.82 -9.16 -8.44
C PRO A 108 8.18 -7.72 -8.06
N GLY A 109 7.94 -7.36 -6.81
CA GLY A 109 8.27 -6.04 -6.28
C GLY A 109 7.79 -5.81 -4.87
N ALA A 110 7.74 -4.54 -4.46
CA ALA A 110 7.11 -4.13 -3.21
C ALA A 110 6.43 -2.77 -3.36
N ILE A 111 5.28 -2.61 -2.69
CA ILE A 111 4.74 -1.29 -2.38
C ILE A 111 5.67 -0.64 -1.36
N GLN A 112 6.11 0.59 -1.63
CA GLN A 112 7.05 1.32 -0.78
C GLN A 112 6.39 2.50 -0.08
N HIS A 113 5.34 3.05 -0.69
CA HIS A 113 4.61 4.17 -0.12
C HIS A 113 3.18 4.21 -0.66
N ILE A 114 2.24 4.51 0.24
CA ILE A 114 0.86 4.81 -0.11
C ILE A 114 0.53 6.16 0.49
N TRP A 115 0.17 7.12 -0.37
CA TRP A 115 -0.46 8.38 0.03
C TRP A 115 -1.92 8.39 -0.39
N MET A 116 -2.80 8.91 0.46
CA MET A 116 -4.17 9.22 0.05
C MET A 116 -4.88 10.27 0.90
N THR A 117 -5.93 10.83 0.32
CA THR A 117 -6.89 11.73 0.97
C THR A 117 -8.32 11.32 0.59
N PRO A 118 -8.97 10.44 1.38
CA PRO A 118 -10.37 10.08 1.20
C PRO A 118 -11.31 11.15 1.79
N THR A 119 -12.38 11.49 1.08
CA THR A 119 -13.46 12.36 1.60
C THR A 119 -14.60 11.55 2.22
N GLY A 120 -15.43 12.21 3.03
CA GLY A 120 -16.59 11.57 3.66
C GLY A 120 -16.20 10.78 4.90
N ASN A 121 -16.99 9.75 5.25
CA ASN A 121 -16.72 8.93 6.42
C ASN A 121 -15.76 7.77 6.10
N TRP A 122 -14.52 7.86 6.60
CA TRP A 122 -13.44 6.90 6.36
C TRP A 122 -13.73 5.49 6.88
N ARG A 123 -14.72 5.32 7.76
CA ARG A 123 -15.14 3.99 8.21
C ARG A 123 -15.88 3.21 7.13
N PHE A 124 -16.46 3.89 6.16
CA PHE A 124 -17.21 3.27 5.06
C PHE A 124 -16.37 3.06 3.79
N SER A 125 -15.09 3.40 3.83
CA SER A 125 -14.16 3.18 2.72
C SER A 125 -13.26 2.01 3.09
N ILE A 126 -13.45 0.86 2.47
CA ILE A 126 -12.76 -0.38 2.82
C ILE A 126 -11.62 -0.61 1.83
N ILE A 127 -10.38 -0.56 2.30
CA ILE A 127 -9.22 -0.97 1.52
C ILE A 127 -9.06 -2.48 1.59
N ARG A 128 -8.77 -3.08 0.44
CA ARG A 128 -8.35 -4.46 0.34
C ARG A 128 -7.07 -4.59 -0.47
N VAL A 129 -6.16 -5.45 -0.04
CA VAL A 129 -4.95 -5.79 -0.78
C VAL A 129 -4.85 -7.30 -0.94
N TYR A 130 -4.51 -7.72 -2.16
CA TYR A 130 -4.36 -9.10 -2.56
C TYR A 130 -2.95 -9.33 -3.11
N TRP A 131 -2.28 -10.39 -2.65
CA TRP A 131 -0.96 -10.80 -3.11
C TRP A 131 -1.01 -12.03 -4.03
N ASP A 132 -0.23 -12.04 -5.10
CA ASP A 132 0.13 -13.21 -5.93
C ASP A 132 -1.04 -14.08 -6.44
N ASP A 133 -2.17 -13.43 -6.74
CA ASP A 133 -3.45 -14.02 -7.21
C ASP A 133 -4.33 -14.68 -6.13
N GLU A 134 -4.10 -14.37 -4.86
CA GLU A 134 -5.00 -14.82 -3.80
C GLU A 134 -6.44 -14.30 -3.97
N THR A 135 -7.41 -15.14 -3.62
CA THR A 135 -8.84 -14.81 -3.73
C THR A 135 -9.37 -14.06 -2.51
N GLU A 136 -8.77 -14.27 -1.35
CA GLU A 136 -9.11 -13.62 -0.09
C GLU A 136 -8.08 -12.53 0.21
N PRO A 137 -8.49 -11.33 0.64
CA PRO A 137 -7.55 -10.23 0.84
C PRO A 137 -6.69 -10.45 2.10
N SER A 138 -5.37 -10.32 1.95
CA SER A 138 -4.42 -10.30 3.08
C SER A 138 -4.52 -9.04 3.95
N VAL A 139 -4.99 -7.93 3.37
CA VAL A 139 -5.30 -6.69 4.08
C VAL A 139 -6.77 -6.38 3.86
N GLU A 140 -7.56 -6.25 4.92
CA GLU A 140 -8.94 -5.76 4.84
C GLU A 140 -9.25 -4.86 6.05
N CYS A 141 -9.39 -3.56 5.80
CA CYS A 141 -9.59 -2.57 6.86
C CYS A 141 -10.43 -1.39 6.37
N PRO A 142 -11.25 -0.75 7.23
CA PRO A 142 -11.69 0.61 6.98
C PRO A 142 -10.48 1.54 6.90
N ILE A 143 -10.44 2.43 5.91
CA ILE A 143 -9.25 3.20 5.58
C ILE A 143 -8.78 4.09 6.72
N GLY A 144 -9.74 4.67 7.47
CA GLY A 144 -9.41 5.44 8.65
C GLY A 144 -8.64 4.62 9.68
N HIS A 145 -9.03 3.36 9.93
CA HIS A 145 -8.37 2.52 10.94
C HIS A 145 -6.99 2.03 10.47
N PHE A 146 -6.83 1.73 9.18
CA PHE A 146 -5.54 1.38 8.60
C PHE A 146 -4.48 2.47 8.86
N PHE A 147 -4.87 3.74 8.79
CA PHE A 147 -4.00 4.89 9.04
C PHE A 147 -4.06 5.46 10.48
N GLY A 148 -4.70 4.76 11.42
CA GLY A 148 -4.76 5.20 12.83
C GLY A 148 -5.76 6.33 13.14
N MET A 149 -6.76 6.53 12.29
CA MET A 149 -7.83 7.52 12.38
C MET A 149 -9.20 6.86 12.60
N GLY A 150 -9.34 6.06 13.67
CA GLY A 150 -10.54 5.26 13.93
C GLY A 150 -11.82 6.05 14.23
N TRP A 151 -11.68 7.31 14.65
CA TRP A 151 -12.79 8.18 15.05
C TRP A 151 -13.39 9.02 13.93
N ASN A 152 -12.90 8.85 12.69
CA ASN A 152 -13.29 9.72 11.57
C ASN A 152 -13.00 11.21 11.84
N GLU A 153 -11.94 11.47 12.61
CA GLU A 153 -11.47 12.79 12.95
C GLU A 153 -9.96 12.85 12.74
N TYR A 154 -9.46 13.99 12.30
CA TYR A 154 -8.03 14.22 12.18
C TYR A 154 -7.39 14.27 13.57
N ALA A 155 -6.37 13.44 13.78
CA ALA A 155 -5.41 13.58 14.87
C ALA A 155 -4.00 13.55 14.28
N PRO A 156 -3.07 14.41 14.73
CA PRO A 156 -1.68 14.31 14.32
C PRO A 156 -1.11 12.94 14.69
N LEU A 157 -0.64 12.20 13.70
CA LEU A 157 0.06 10.92 13.90
C LEU A 157 1.37 11.00 13.13
N ASN A 158 2.49 10.85 13.83
CA ASN A 158 3.82 10.84 13.23
C ASN A 158 4.60 9.63 13.77
N SER A 159 4.75 8.62 12.95
CA SER A 159 5.46 7.38 13.25
C SER A 159 6.25 6.93 12.01
N MET A 160 7.16 5.98 12.18
CA MET A 160 7.91 5.43 11.05
C MET A 160 7.01 4.82 9.96
N PRO A 161 6.07 3.90 10.28
CA PRO A 161 5.27 3.26 9.23
C PRO A 161 4.05 4.05 8.76
N VAL A 162 3.53 4.98 9.57
CA VAL A 162 2.29 5.71 9.27
C VAL A 162 2.41 7.17 9.71
N THR A 163 2.01 8.09 8.84
CA THR A 163 1.94 9.53 9.15
C THR A 163 0.62 10.11 8.64
N VAL A 164 -0.06 10.87 9.50
CA VAL A 164 -1.28 11.60 9.16
C VAL A 164 -1.02 13.10 9.34
N ASN A 165 -0.91 13.80 8.21
CA ASN A 165 -0.69 15.24 8.14
C ASN A 165 -2.03 15.99 8.08
N PRO A 166 -2.05 17.30 8.43
CA PRO A 166 -3.25 18.12 8.36
C PRO A 166 -3.99 18.01 7.01
N GLY A 167 -5.33 18.05 7.05
CA GLY A 167 -6.15 17.96 5.83
C GLY A 167 -6.33 16.54 5.29
N SER A 168 -6.27 15.52 6.16
CA SER A 168 -6.49 14.11 5.80
C SER A 168 -5.47 13.55 4.80
N ALA A 169 -4.21 13.95 4.95
CA ALA A 169 -3.10 13.42 4.17
C ALA A 169 -2.54 12.17 4.87
N PHE A 170 -3.06 11.00 4.49
CA PHE A 170 -2.67 9.70 5.01
C PHE A 170 -1.44 9.18 4.25
N ASN A 171 -0.41 8.76 4.98
CA ASN A 171 0.82 8.22 4.43
C ASN A 171 1.15 6.90 5.13
N SER A 172 1.47 5.88 4.35
CA SER A 172 1.97 4.59 4.83
C SER A 172 3.30 4.29 4.16
N TYR A 173 4.27 3.88 4.95
CA TYR A 173 5.63 3.51 4.57
C TYR A 173 5.93 2.05 4.93
N TRP A 174 4.89 1.24 5.17
CA TRP A 174 5.06 -0.20 5.25
C TRP A 174 5.56 -0.71 3.90
N VAL A 175 6.69 -1.42 3.90
CA VAL A 175 7.16 -2.14 2.72
C VAL A 175 6.29 -3.39 2.58
N MET A 176 5.60 -3.54 1.43
CA MET A 176 4.67 -4.65 1.19
C MET A 176 5.12 -5.44 -0.04
N PRO A 177 5.94 -6.50 0.14
CA PRO A 177 6.43 -7.32 -0.97
C PRO A 177 5.35 -8.18 -1.63
N PHE A 178 5.50 -8.43 -2.93
CA PHE A 178 4.70 -9.37 -3.73
C PHE A 178 5.58 -10.01 -4.80
N ARG A 179 5.39 -11.31 -5.11
CA ARG A 179 6.30 -12.06 -6.00
C ARG A 179 5.79 -12.16 -7.44
N ARG A 180 4.49 -11.97 -7.65
CA ARG A 180 3.81 -12.14 -8.93
C ARG A 180 2.87 -10.98 -9.22
N LYS A 181 2.03 -10.62 -8.26
CA LYS A 181 0.97 -9.63 -8.47
C LYS A 181 0.57 -8.92 -7.19
N CYS A 182 0.27 -7.64 -7.29
CA CYS A 182 -0.43 -6.88 -6.25
C CYS A 182 -1.71 -6.28 -6.83
N ARG A 183 -2.83 -6.47 -6.14
CA ARG A 183 -4.09 -5.78 -6.44
C ARG A 183 -4.58 -5.04 -5.22
N ILE A 184 -4.87 -3.75 -5.37
CA ILE A 184 -5.41 -2.89 -4.32
C ILE A 184 -6.78 -2.39 -4.76
N THR A 185 -7.79 -2.58 -3.92
CA THR A 185 -9.15 -2.08 -4.18
C THR A 185 -9.66 -1.22 -3.04
N MET A 186 -10.51 -0.25 -3.37
CA MET A 186 -11.27 0.55 -2.41
C MET A 186 -12.76 0.34 -2.65
N THR A 187 -13.48 -0.14 -1.65
CA THR A 187 -14.95 -0.26 -1.70
C THR A 187 -15.58 0.84 -0.87
N ASN A 188 -16.53 1.57 -1.44
CA ASN A 188 -17.39 2.46 -0.68
C ASN A 188 -18.64 1.70 -0.21
N ILE A 189 -18.68 1.31 1.07
CA ILE A 189 -19.83 0.62 1.66
C ILE A 189 -20.90 1.58 2.21
N ASN A 190 -20.71 2.89 2.04
CA ASN A 190 -21.78 3.87 2.29
C ASN A 190 -22.89 3.65 1.25
N ASP A 191 -24.15 3.74 1.66
CA ASP A 191 -25.33 3.56 0.82
C ASP A 191 -25.90 4.87 0.28
N ALA A 192 -25.45 6.01 0.80
CA ALA A 192 -25.99 7.33 0.48
C ALA A 192 -25.01 8.21 -0.33
N GLU A 193 -23.75 8.25 0.06
CA GLU A 193 -22.80 9.26 -0.44
C GLU A 193 -21.63 8.67 -1.22
N ALA A 194 -21.27 9.33 -2.32
CA ALA A 194 -20.04 9.03 -3.05
C ALA A 194 -18.82 9.62 -2.32
N MET A 195 -17.68 8.94 -2.43
CA MET A 195 -16.39 9.39 -1.90
C MET A 195 -15.50 9.85 -3.06
N ASN A 196 -14.82 10.98 -2.90
CA ASN A 196 -13.65 11.32 -3.69
C ASN A 196 -12.39 10.77 -3.00
N LEU A 197 -11.52 10.13 -3.77
CA LEU A 197 -10.26 9.57 -3.31
C LEU A 197 -9.12 10.11 -4.16
N TYR A 198 -8.28 10.93 -3.54
CA TYR A 198 -6.95 11.26 -4.04
C TYR A 198 -6.00 10.19 -3.54
N TYR A 199 -5.15 9.65 -4.39
CA TYR A 199 -4.18 8.64 -3.96
C TYR A 199 -2.95 8.59 -4.85
N GLN A 200 -1.88 8.03 -4.29
CA GLN A 200 -0.67 7.65 -4.97
C GLN A 200 -0.15 6.36 -4.35
N ILE A 201 0.13 5.36 -5.17
CA ILE A 201 0.72 4.09 -4.77
C ILE A 201 2.08 4.00 -5.45
N ASP A 202 3.14 4.19 -4.67
CA ASP A 202 4.52 4.10 -5.13
C ASP A 202 5.06 2.70 -4.84
N TYR A 203 5.62 2.09 -5.87
CA TYR A 203 6.10 0.72 -5.82
C TYR A 203 7.39 0.57 -6.61
N THR A 204 8.10 -0.52 -6.32
CA THR A 204 9.36 -0.86 -6.96
C THR A 204 9.28 -2.27 -7.51
N LEU A 205 9.53 -2.44 -8.81
CA LEU A 205 9.65 -3.75 -9.45
C LEU A 205 11.11 -4.21 -9.42
N THR A 206 11.33 -5.40 -8.87
CA THR A 206 12.65 -6.01 -8.67
C THR A 206 12.48 -7.43 -8.16
N ASP A 207 13.56 -8.21 -8.15
CA ASP A 207 13.58 -9.50 -7.46
C ASP A 207 13.32 -9.32 -5.96
N VAL A 208 12.35 -10.07 -5.45
CA VAL A 208 11.98 -10.10 -4.03
C VAL A 208 12.74 -11.24 -3.34
N PRO A 209 13.43 -10.98 -2.21
CA PRO A 209 14.14 -12.02 -1.45
C PRO A 209 13.24 -13.21 -1.08
N ALA A 210 13.82 -14.41 -1.06
CA ALA A 210 13.08 -15.64 -0.76
C ALA A 210 12.45 -15.63 0.65
N ASP A 211 13.11 -14.96 1.60
CA ASP A 211 12.73 -14.79 3.00
C ASP A 211 11.78 -13.59 3.26
N ALA A 212 11.34 -12.87 2.22
CA ALA A 212 10.37 -11.80 2.39
C ALA A 212 8.96 -12.33 2.72
N ALA A 213 8.39 -11.89 3.84
CA ALA A 213 6.99 -12.16 4.19
C ALA A 213 6.02 -11.23 3.43
N TYR A 214 4.73 -11.59 3.45
CA TYR A 214 3.66 -10.72 2.96
C TYR A 214 3.11 -9.85 4.09
N PHE A 215 2.69 -8.64 3.73
CA PHE A 215 2.06 -7.73 4.70
C PHE A 215 0.57 -8.08 4.87
N HIS A 216 0.12 -8.19 6.11
CA HIS A 216 -1.28 -8.43 6.46
C HIS A 216 -1.79 -7.37 7.44
N ALA A 217 -3.08 -7.03 7.35
CA ALA A 217 -3.73 -6.23 8.38
C ALA A 217 -5.22 -6.60 8.48
N GLN A 218 -5.68 -6.80 9.72
CA GLN A 218 -7.06 -7.13 10.04
C GLN A 218 -7.71 -6.02 10.85
N TYR A 219 -8.99 -5.76 10.58
CA TYR A 219 -9.81 -4.88 11.39
C TYR A 219 -10.82 -5.66 12.23
N ARG A 220 -10.94 -5.29 13.51
CA ARG A 220 -11.95 -5.83 14.42
C ARG A 220 -12.63 -4.71 15.19
N ARG A 221 -13.90 -4.91 15.50
CA ARG A 221 -14.67 -4.02 16.36
C ARG A 221 -15.64 -4.80 17.21
N THR A 222 -15.63 -4.51 18.51
CA THR A 222 -16.69 -4.94 19.41
C THR A 222 -17.33 -3.72 20.07
N LYS A 223 -18.61 -3.81 20.40
CA LYS A 223 -19.36 -2.74 21.08
C LYS A 223 -19.30 -2.89 22.61
N VAL A 224 -19.35 -4.14 23.08
CA VAL A 224 -19.39 -4.54 24.50
C VAL A 224 -18.72 -5.90 24.55
N ASN A 225 -17.83 -6.11 25.51
CA ASN A 225 -17.26 -7.42 25.75
C ASN A 225 -17.76 -7.96 27.09
N GLU A 226 -18.47 -9.08 27.07
CA GLU A 226 -18.96 -9.76 28.27
C GLU A 226 -17.90 -10.72 28.87
N THR A 227 -16.81 -10.98 28.13
CA THR A 227 -15.76 -11.94 28.49
C THR A 227 -14.45 -11.28 28.97
N SER A 228 -14.37 -9.95 28.90
CA SER A 228 -13.18 -9.11 29.18
C SER A 228 -11.98 -9.24 28.22
N ASP A 229 -11.86 -10.31 27.41
CA ASP A 229 -10.78 -10.44 26.41
C ASP A 229 -11.16 -9.87 25.03
N TYR A 230 -10.41 -8.89 24.53
CA TYR A 230 -10.57 -8.38 23.16
C TYR A 230 -9.50 -8.97 22.24
N THR A 231 -9.92 -9.76 21.26
CA THR A 231 -8.99 -10.35 20.29
C THR A 231 -8.52 -9.31 19.29
N ILE A 232 -7.24 -8.97 19.32
CA ILE A 232 -6.60 -8.03 18.38
C ILE A 232 -6.47 -8.68 17.00
N VAL A 233 -5.91 -9.90 16.94
CA VAL A 233 -5.73 -10.69 15.72
C VAL A 233 -5.73 -12.18 16.07
N ASP A 234 -6.23 -13.03 15.18
CA ASP A 234 -6.20 -14.49 15.29
C ASP A 234 -6.25 -15.14 13.90
N GLY A 235 -6.33 -16.49 13.87
CA GLY A 235 -6.53 -17.26 12.64
C GLY A 235 -5.30 -17.38 11.75
N ILE A 236 -4.17 -16.78 12.15
CA ILE A 236 -2.90 -16.83 11.43
C ILE A 236 -2.26 -18.21 11.62
N LYS A 237 -1.85 -18.83 10.52
CA LYS A 237 -1.07 -20.08 10.49
C LYS A 237 0.11 -19.90 9.56
N GLY A 238 1.31 -20.12 10.06
CA GLY A 238 2.56 -19.93 9.32
C GLY A 238 3.59 -19.18 10.14
N GLU A 239 4.76 -18.96 9.54
CA GLU A 239 5.85 -18.21 10.15
C GLU A 239 5.73 -16.72 9.83
N GLY A 240 6.02 -15.85 10.81
CA GLY A 240 5.96 -14.41 10.61
C GLY A 240 6.18 -13.63 11.90
N HIS A 241 5.86 -12.33 11.86
CA HIS A 241 6.05 -11.42 12.97
C HIS A 241 4.83 -10.52 13.15
N TYR A 242 4.42 -10.31 14.40
CA TYR A 242 3.47 -9.28 14.75
C TYR A 242 4.20 -7.93 14.89
N VAL A 243 3.81 -6.95 14.09
CA VAL A 243 4.56 -5.69 13.95
C VAL A 243 3.83 -4.44 14.46
N GLY A 244 2.57 -4.56 14.90
CA GLY A 244 1.87 -3.43 15.51
C GLY A 244 0.36 -3.57 15.62
N VAL A 245 -0.23 -2.66 16.40
CA VAL A 245 -1.67 -2.45 16.53
C VAL A 245 -1.98 -0.97 16.68
N TYR A 246 -3.05 -0.53 16.04
CA TYR A 246 -3.75 0.69 16.40
C TYR A 246 -5.05 0.32 17.10
N MET A 247 -5.30 0.91 18.27
CA MET A 247 -6.51 0.67 19.05
C MET A 247 -7.23 2.00 19.30
N ALA A 248 -8.47 2.08 18.82
CA ALA A 248 -9.39 3.18 19.14
C ALA A 248 -10.39 2.70 20.21
N TRP A 249 -10.43 3.39 21.34
CA TRP A 249 -11.24 2.99 22.49
C TRP A 249 -12.15 4.12 22.96
N GLN A 250 -13.43 3.83 23.18
CA GLN A 250 -14.39 4.78 23.76
C GLN A 250 -14.72 4.35 25.18
N VAL A 251 -14.25 5.14 26.15
CA VAL A 251 -14.61 5.00 27.55
C VAL A 251 -15.91 5.76 27.80
N ASN A 252 -16.92 5.09 28.35
CA ASN A 252 -18.23 5.71 28.65
C ASN A 252 -18.40 6.01 30.15
N ASN A 253 -17.30 6.04 30.91
CA ASN A 253 -17.27 6.39 32.34
C ASN A 253 -15.92 7.06 32.67
N ASN A 254 -15.73 7.47 33.92
CA ASN A 254 -14.50 8.14 34.37
C ASN A 254 -13.48 7.18 35.01
N GLY A 255 -13.67 5.88 34.86
CA GLY A 255 -12.76 4.87 35.37
C GLY A 255 -11.52 4.70 34.49
N TRP A 256 -10.43 4.24 35.10
CA TRP A 256 -9.28 3.75 34.34
C TRP A 256 -9.64 2.47 33.60
N TRP A 257 -9.25 2.39 32.31
CA TRP A 257 -9.61 1.28 31.42
C TRP A 257 -8.44 0.34 31.09
N GLY A 258 -7.21 0.71 31.46
CA GLY A 258 -5.99 0.00 31.10
C GLY A 258 -5.52 -1.03 32.13
N GLU A 259 -6.44 -1.66 32.88
CA GLU A 259 -6.10 -2.78 33.78
C GLU A 259 -5.82 -4.09 33.02
N GLY A 260 -6.25 -4.17 31.75
CA GLY A 260 -6.05 -5.36 30.91
C GLY A 260 -4.61 -5.53 30.45
N GLU A 261 -4.19 -6.78 30.30
CA GLU A 261 -2.89 -7.16 29.74
C GLU A 261 -3.03 -7.63 28.28
N ILE A 262 -1.99 -7.39 27.47
CA ILE A 262 -1.88 -7.94 26.11
C ILE A 262 -1.36 -9.37 26.24
N LYS A 263 -2.02 -10.31 25.55
CA LYS A 263 -1.67 -11.74 25.57
C LYS A 263 -1.38 -12.24 24.16
N PHE A 264 -0.28 -12.96 23.96
CA PHE A 264 0.04 -13.66 22.72
C PHE A 264 0.09 -15.17 22.95
N PHE A 265 -0.80 -15.87 22.27
CA PHE A 265 -0.83 -17.33 22.20
C PHE A 265 -0.15 -17.73 20.88
N MET A 266 0.98 -18.42 20.96
CA MET A 266 1.83 -18.73 19.80
C MET A 266 2.06 -20.24 19.69
N ASP A 267 2.29 -20.74 18.48
CA ASP A 267 2.83 -22.08 18.19
C ASP A 267 2.20 -23.26 18.96
N GLY A 268 0.88 -23.22 19.13
CA GLY A 268 0.11 -24.29 19.77
C GLY A 268 -0.25 -24.04 21.24
N ASP A 269 0.02 -22.85 21.77
CA ASP A 269 -0.51 -22.39 23.07
C ASP A 269 -2.03 -22.59 23.13
N LYS A 270 -2.50 -23.00 24.32
CA LYS A 270 -3.93 -23.25 24.56
C LYS A 270 -4.44 -22.39 25.71
N LYS A 271 -4.13 -22.79 26.94
CA LYS A 271 -4.69 -22.17 28.14
C LYS A 271 -3.91 -20.94 28.60
N PHE A 272 -2.59 -20.93 28.39
CA PHE A 272 -1.70 -19.89 28.88
C PHE A 272 -0.95 -19.29 27.70
N PRO A 273 -0.82 -17.95 27.64
CA PRO A 273 -0.09 -17.30 26.58
C PRO A 273 1.43 -17.37 26.85
N THR A 274 2.21 -17.30 25.78
CA THR A 274 3.67 -17.17 25.87
C THR A 274 4.11 -15.76 26.27
N ILE A 275 3.35 -14.73 25.87
CA ILE A 275 3.55 -13.32 26.26
C ILE A 275 2.26 -12.80 26.88
#